data_AF-A0A367GT44-F1
#
_entry.id   AF-A0A367GT44-F1
#
_cell.length_a   1.000
_cell.length_b   1.000
_cell.length_c   1.000
_cell.angle_alpha   90.00
_cell.angle_beta   90.00
_cell.angle_gamma   90.00
#
_symmetry.space_group_name_H-M   'P 1'
#
loop_
_entity.id
_entity.type
_entity.pdbx_description
1 polymer ?
#
loop_
_entity_poly.entity_id
_entity_poly.type
_entity_poly.pdbx_seq_one_letter_code
_entity_poly.pdbx_strand_id
1 'polypeptide(L)' 'MEPTDKHYKFINSSTGYSIYYYSLSGSLTPEEVKAELEKTQAFVASKNGLLLNTVYWQEIKDESDG' A
#
# COMPACT_ATOMS: atom_id res chain seq x y z
N MET A 1 -19.76 0.95 14.69
CA MET A 1 -18.85 1.79 13.88
C MET A 1 -18.09 0.81 13.01
N GLU A 2 -18.40 0.78 11.71
CA GLU A 2 -17.66 -0.06 10.79
C GLU A 2 -16.24 0.51 10.67
N PRO A 3 -15.20 -0.32 10.78
CA PRO A 3 -13.84 0.16 10.66
C PRO A 3 -13.63 0.67 9.25
N THR A 4 -13.33 1.95 9.10
CA THR A 4 -13.02 2.54 7.80
C THR A 4 -11.83 1.82 7.18
N ASP A 5 -12.01 1.25 6.00
CA ASP A 5 -10.92 0.61 5.27
C ASP A 5 -9.77 1.58 5.05
N LYS A 6 -8.54 1.07 5.16
CA LYS A 6 -7.31 1.81 4.87
C LYS A 6 -6.90 1.51 3.44
N HIS A 7 -6.74 2.56 2.67
CA HIS A 7 -6.35 2.45 1.27
C HIS A 7 -4.88 2.79 1.09
N TYR A 8 -4.17 1.97 0.33
CA TYR A 8 -2.76 2.12 0.03
C TYR A 8 -2.52 2.06 -1.47
N LYS A 9 -1.62 2.91 -1.96
CA LYS A 9 -1.10 2.84 -3.33
C LYS A 9 0.36 2.40 -3.32
N PHE A 10 0.68 1.47 -4.20
CA PHE A 10 2.03 0.97 -4.41
C PHE A 10 2.69 1.81 -5.50
N ILE A 11 3.71 2.58 -5.13
CA ILE A 11 4.35 3.54 -6.03
C ILE A 11 5.76 3.08 -6.37
N ASN A 12 6.14 3.20 -7.65
CA ASN A 12 7.52 3.11 -8.07
C ASN A 12 8.20 4.46 -7.87
N SER A 13 9.18 4.53 -6.98
CA SER A 13 9.97 5.73 -6.74
C SER A 13 10.76 6.18 -7.98
N SER A 14 11.18 5.24 -8.83
CA SER A 14 11.94 5.57 -10.05
C SER A 14 11.11 6.26 -11.13
N THR A 15 9.79 6.07 -11.14
CA THR A 15 8.91 6.61 -12.21
C THR A 15 7.77 7.49 -11.67
N GLY A 16 7.51 7.47 -10.38
CA GLY A 16 6.38 8.14 -9.74
C GLY A 16 5.02 7.48 -9.98
N TYR A 17 4.96 6.38 -10.75
CA TYR A 17 3.68 5.75 -11.09
C TYR A 17 3.15 4.84 -9.98
N SER A 18 1.83 4.88 -9.80
CA SER A 18 1.09 3.92 -8.98
C SER A 18 0.87 2.64 -9.77
N ILE A 19 1.42 1.53 -9.28
CA ILE A 19 1.44 0.23 -9.96
C ILE A 19 0.30 -0.67 -9.46
N TYR A 20 -0.14 -0.45 -8.23
CA TYR A 20 -1.18 -1.25 -7.60
C TYR A 20 -1.88 -0.47 -6.49
N TYR A 21 -3.14 -0.81 -6.24
CA TYR A 21 -3.95 -0.26 -5.15
C TYR A 21 -4.41 -1.40 -4.27
N TYR A 22 -4.33 -1.19 -2.96
CA TYR A 22 -4.64 -2.21 -1.98
C TYR A 22 -5.46 -1.61 -0.84
N SER A 23 -6.58 -2.26 -0.54
CA SER A 23 -7.48 -1.87 0.53
C SER A 23 -7.40 -2.91 1.64
N LEU A 24 -7.11 -2.44 2.85
CA LEU A 24 -6.98 -3.25 4.05
C LEU A 24 -8.07 -2.87 5.05
N SER A 25 -8.59 -3.84 5.77
CA SER A 25 -9.65 -3.57 6.74
C SER A 25 -9.15 -2.67 7.87
N GLY A 26 -9.93 -1.66 8.24
CA GLY A 26 -9.59 -0.74 9.33
C GLY A 26 -9.46 -1.41 10.70
N SER A 27 -9.96 -2.63 10.84
CA SER A 27 -9.83 -3.48 12.03
C SER A 27 -8.40 -3.97 12.29
N LEU A 28 -7.53 -3.91 11.28
CA LEU A 28 -6.18 -4.46 11.38
C LEU A 28 -5.29 -3.57 12.25
N THR A 29 -4.53 -4.21 13.14
CA THR A 29 -3.49 -3.55 13.93
C THR A 29 -2.37 -3.08 13.00
N PRO A 30 -1.56 -2.08 13.41
CA PRO A 30 -0.44 -1.61 12.61
C PRO A 30 0.56 -2.72 12.24
N GLU A 31 0.71 -3.74 13.09
CA GLU A 31 1.57 -4.90 12.82
C GLU A 31 0.99 -5.79 11.72
N GLU A 32 -0.31 -6.08 11.76
CA GLU A 32 -1.02 -6.86 10.75
C GLU A 32 -1.05 -6.14 9.39
N VAL A 33 -1.29 -4.82 9.41
CA VAL A 33 -1.22 -3.98 8.21
C VAL A 33 0.16 -4.07 7.57
N LYS A 34 1.22 -3.92 8.38
CA LYS A 34 2.59 -4.00 7.89
C LYS A 34 2.88 -5.37 7.26
N ALA A 35 2.50 -6.47 7.92
CA ALA A 35 2.71 -7.82 7.43
C ALA A 35 2.03 -8.07 6.07
N GLU A 36 0.77 -7.63 5.92
CA GLU A 36 0.03 -7.78 4.66
C GLU A 36 0.60 -6.91 3.54
N LEU A 37 1.05 -5.69 3.85
CA LEU A 37 1.71 -4.80 2.90
C LEU A 37 3.06 -5.37 2.44
N GLU A 38 3.89 -5.91 3.33
CA GLU A 38 5.19 -6.52 2.99
C GLU A 38 5.02 -7.76 2.09
N LYS A 39 4.06 -8.62 2.44
CA LYS A 39 3.70 -9.81 1.65
C LYS A 39 3.22 -9.43 0.25
N THR A 40 2.35 -8.44 0.15
CA THR A 40 1.81 -7.96 -1.14
C THR A 40 2.88 -7.23 -1.94
N GLN A 41 3.75 -6.45 -1.30
CA GLN A 41 4.86 -5.74 -1.93
C GLN A 41 5.81 -6.71 -2.65
N ALA A 42 6.23 -7.79 -2.00
CA ALA A 42 7.09 -8.81 -2.61
C ALA A 42 6.45 -9.45 -3.85
N PHE A 43 5.16 -9.76 -3.76
CA PHE A 43 4.39 -10.35 -4.85
C PHE A 43 4.24 -9.39 -6.04
N VAL A 44 3.81 -8.14 -5.80
CA VAL A 44 3.59 -7.14 -6.85
C VAL A 44 4.90 -6.73 -7.51
N ALA A 45 5.96 -6.53 -6.73
CA ALA A 45 7.28 -6.20 -7.25
C ALA A 45 7.81 -7.32 -8.16
N SER A 46 7.74 -8.58 -7.70
CA SER A 46 8.18 -9.73 -8.51
C SER A 46 7.39 -9.86 -9.81
N LYS A 47 6.07 -9.68 -9.76
CA LYS A 47 5.20 -9.78 -10.95
C LYS A 47 5.48 -8.69 -11.98
N ASN A 48 5.92 -7.50 -11.54
CA ASN A 48 6.21 -6.36 -12.42
C ASN A 48 7.70 -6.22 -12.76
N GLY A 49 8.57 -7.14 -12.28
CA GLY A 49 10.02 -7.05 -12.50
C GLY A 49 10.66 -5.84 -11.83
N LEU A 50 10.14 -5.41 -10.68
CA LEU A 50 10.58 -4.21 -9.97
C LEU A 50 11.51 -4.57 -8.81
N LEU A 51 12.46 -3.68 -8.52
CA LEU A 51 13.30 -3.81 -7.34
C LEU A 51 12.51 -3.39 -6.10
N LEU A 52 12.57 -4.20 -5.03
CA LEU A 52 11.89 -3.89 -3.77
C LEU A 52 12.34 -2.56 -3.16
N ASN A 53 13.58 -2.14 -3.42
CA ASN A 53 14.13 -0.89 -2.94
C ASN A 53 13.66 0.34 -3.74
N THR A 54 13.01 0.14 -4.89
CA THR A 54 12.48 1.23 -5.74
C THR A 54 10.97 1.39 -5.60
N VAL A 55 10.33 0.69 -4.65
CA VAL A 55 8.89 0.69 -4.48
C VAL A 55 8.52 0.92 -3.02
N TYR A 56 7.40 1.62 -2.79
CA TYR A 56 6.88 1.89 -1.46
C TYR A 56 5.36 1.98 -1.45
N TRP A 57 4.77 1.74 -0.28
CA TRP A 57 3.35 1.98 -0.06
C TRP A 57 3.14 3.40 0.46
N GLN A 58 2.15 4.08 -0.10
CA GLN A 58 1.66 5.35 0.41
C GLN A 58 0.19 5.18 0.80
N GLU A 59 -0.13 5.52 2.04
CA GLU A 59 -1.51 5.58 2.50
C GLU A 59 -2.24 6.70 1.76
N ILE A 60 -3.41 6.38 1.21
CA ILE A 60 -4.34 7.34 0.66
C ILE A 60 -5.16 7.83 1.84
N LYS A 61 -4.65 8.87 2.49
CA LYS A 61 -5.47 9.65 3.41
C LYS A 61 -6.41 10.45 2.53
N ASP A 62 -7.71 10.25 2.72
CA ASP A 62 -8.70 11.20 2.22
C ASP A 62 -8.41 12.51 2.95
N GLU A 63 -7.67 13.41 2.30
CA GLU A 63 -7.57 14.80 2.74
C GLU A 63 -8.95 15.43 2.54
N SER A 64 -9.85 15.13 3.48
CA SER A 64 -10.85 16.10 3.89
C SER A 64 -10.10 17.21 4.64
N ASP A 65 -9.35 18.03 3.90
CA ASP A 65 -8.92 19.36 4.36
C ASP A 65 -10.14 20.29 4.19
N GLY A 66 -10.67 20.74 5.33
CA GLY A 66 -11.79 21.66 5.45
C GLY A 66 -11.76 22.35 6.80
#